data_AF-A0A5E4CGE5-F1
#
_entry.id   AF-A0A5E4CGE5-F1
#
_cell.length_a   1.000
_cell.length_b   1.000
_cell.length_c   1.000
_cell.angle_alpha   90.00
_cell.angle_beta   90.00
_cell.angle_gamma   90.00
#
_symmetry.space_group_name_H-M   'P 1'
#
loop_
_entity.id
_entity.type
_entity.pdbx_description
1 polymer ?
#
loop_
_entity_poly.entity_id
_entity_poly.type
_entity_poly.pdbx_seq_one_letter_code
_entity_poly.pdbx_strand_id
1 'polypeptide(L)'
;MRQEITRANKGWALDNMVLCNEVTKWMKDDISAPPTEGVYVYGLYLEGAGWDKRNMRLIESKPKVLFELMPVIRIYAENNSVRDPRFYSCPIYKKPVRTDLNYIAAVDLRTAQAPEHWVLRGVALLCDVK
;
A
#
# COMPACT_ATOMS: atom_id res chain seq x y z
N MET A 1 -14.56 -5.43 5.64
CA MET A 1 -14.00 -4.06 5.59
C MET A 1 -14.93 -3.03 4.93
N ARG A 2 -15.02 -2.88 3.59
CA ARG A 2 -15.89 -1.84 2.97
C ARG A 2 -17.30 -1.87 3.53
N GLN A 3 -17.94 -3.03 3.54
CA GLN A 3 -19.28 -3.23 4.09
C GLN A 3 -19.40 -2.87 5.59
N GLU A 4 -18.37 -3.15 6.40
CA GLU A 4 -18.38 -2.81 7.84
C GLU A 4 -18.26 -1.30 8.04
N ILE A 5 -17.39 -0.64 7.28
CA ILE A 5 -17.20 0.81 7.33
C ILE A 5 -18.46 1.53 6.84
N THR A 6 -19.13 1.05 5.79
CA THR A 6 -20.42 1.60 5.34
C THR A 6 -21.48 1.50 6.44
N ARG A 7 -21.55 0.36 7.14
CA ARG A 7 -22.52 0.15 8.22
C ARG A 7 -22.26 1.04 9.43
N ALA A 8 -21.00 1.36 9.72
CA ALA A 8 -20.62 2.25 10.81
C ALA A 8 -20.92 3.73 10.53
N ASN A 9 -20.94 4.14 9.25
CA ASN A 9 -21.12 5.53 8.83
C ASN A 9 -22.52 5.79 8.26
N LYS A 10 -23.40 6.43 9.04
CA LYS A 10 -24.78 6.75 8.62
C LYS A 10 -24.78 7.65 7.37
N GLY A 11 -25.48 7.21 6.32
CA GLY A 11 -25.65 7.97 5.08
C GLY A 11 -24.62 7.67 3.99
N TRP A 12 -23.67 6.76 4.22
CA TRP A 12 -22.72 6.33 3.18
C TRP A 12 -23.34 5.22 2.33
N ALA A 13 -23.36 5.40 1.01
CA ALA A 13 -23.68 4.34 0.06
C ALA A 13 -22.41 3.54 -0.27
N LEU A 14 -22.52 2.21 -0.29
CA LEU A 14 -21.39 1.33 -0.57
C LEU A 14 -20.72 1.62 -1.92
N ASP A 15 -21.53 2.04 -2.90
CA ASP A 15 -21.10 2.28 -4.29
C ASP A 15 -20.15 3.48 -4.41
N ASN A 16 -20.24 4.44 -3.48
CA ASN A 16 -19.40 5.64 -3.49
C ASN A 16 -18.11 5.48 -2.65
N MET A 17 -17.95 4.35 -1.95
CA MET A 17 -16.79 4.15 -1.09
C MET A 17 -15.58 3.67 -1.86
N VAL A 18 -14.47 4.40 -1.73
CA VAL A 18 -13.17 4.05 -2.29
C VAL A 18 -12.27 3.55 -1.17
N LEU A 19 -11.52 2.48 -1.42
CA LEU A 19 -10.46 2.08 -0.50
C LEU A 19 -9.24 2.97 -0.70
N CYS A 20 -8.78 3.55 0.39
CA CYS A 20 -7.60 4.40 0.44
C CYS A 20 -6.56 3.75 1.35
N ASN A 21 -5.32 4.20 1.23
CA ASN A 21 -4.25 3.75 2.11
C ASN A 21 -3.35 4.89 2.54
N GLU A 22 -2.74 4.69 3.70
CA GLU A 22 -1.72 5.55 4.28
C GLU A 22 -0.56 4.67 4.75
N VAL A 23 0.63 4.89 4.20
CA VAL A 23 1.83 4.24 4.72
C VAL A 23 2.23 5.00 5.99
N THR A 24 2.32 4.28 7.11
CA THR A 24 2.67 4.87 8.42
C THR A 24 4.19 4.90 8.63
N LYS A 25 4.64 5.58 9.69
CA LYS A 25 6.06 5.55 10.09
C LYS A 25 6.42 4.33 10.95
N TRP A 26 5.42 3.55 11.36
CA TRP A 26 5.54 2.51 12.37
C TRP A 26 5.85 1.15 11.74
N MET A 27 6.62 0.35 12.44
CA MET A 27 6.70 -1.09 12.23
C MET A 27 5.68 -1.80 13.12
N LYS A 28 5.48 -3.10 12.88
CA LYS A 28 4.51 -3.93 13.61
C LYS A 28 4.64 -3.77 15.13
N ASP A 29 5.87 -3.79 15.65
CA ASP A 29 6.15 -3.78 17.08
C ASP A 29 5.92 -2.39 17.73
N ASP A 30 5.80 -1.34 16.92
CA ASP A 30 5.48 0.01 17.39
C ASP A 30 3.96 0.24 17.56
N ILE A 31 3.12 -0.68 17.05
CA ILE A 31 1.66 -0.56 17.10
C ILE A 31 1.13 -1.12 18.43
N SER A 32 0.61 -0.23 19.28
CA SER A 32 0.03 -0.60 20.59
C SER A 32 -1.51 -0.63 20.59
N ALA A 33 -2.15 -0.10 19.55
CA ALA A 33 -3.60 0.05 19.48
C ALA A 33 -4.10 -0.18 18.04
N PRO A 34 -5.35 -0.64 17.86
CA PRO A 34 -5.97 -0.74 16.55
C PRO A 34 -6.19 0.67 15.94
N PRO A 35 -6.32 0.77 14.60
CA PRO A 35 -6.64 2.06 13.98
C PRO A 35 -8.06 2.50 14.38
N THR A 36 -8.27 3.81 14.51
CA THR A 36 -9.60 4.38 14.73
C THR A 36 -10.58 3.98 13.64
N GLU A 37 -10.10 3.90 12.39
CA GLU A 37 -10.85 3.43 11.24
C GLU A 37 -9.95 2.63 10.29
N GLY A 38 -10.52 1.54 9.77
CA GLY A 38 -9.88 0.69 8.80
C GLY A 38 -9.09 -0.45 9.44
N VAL A 39 -8.01 -0.86 8.79
CA VAL A 39 -7.16 -1.97 9.20
C VAL A 39 -5.69 -1.63 9.01
N TYR A 40 -4.85 -2.13 9.91
CA TYR A 40 -3.40 -2.11 9.73
C TYR A 40 -2.93 -3.39 9.06
N VAL A 41 -2.17 -3.23 7.99
CA VAL A 41 -1.53 -4.32 7.25
C VAL A 41 -0.02 -4.20 7.42
N TYR A 42 0.63 -5.30 7.79
CA TYR A 42 2.07 -5.38 7.98
C TYR A 42 2.64 -6.63 7.31
N GLY A 43 3.97 -6.72 7.20
CA GLY A 43 4.63 -7.88 6.60
C GLY A 43 4.63 -7.88 5.08
N LEU A 44 4.44 -6.72 4.44
CA LEU A 44 4.58 -6.57 3.00
C LEU A 44 6.03 -6.22 2.65
N TYR A 45 6.56 -6.84 1.61
CA TYR A 45 7.91 -6.61 1.09
C TYR A 45 7.84 -5.85 -0.23
N LEU A 46 8.55 -4.74 -0.32
CA LEU A 46 8.73 -3.97 -1.54
C LEU A 46 9.84 -4.61 -2.38
N GLU A 47 9.51 -4.94 -3.63
CA GLU A 47 10.45 -5.42 -4.65
C GLU A 47 10.63 -4.37 -5.74
N GLY A 48 11.85 -4.24 -6.27
CA GLY A 48 12.16 -3.35 -7.40
C GLY A 48 12.34 -1.87 -7.05
N ALA A 49 12.19 -1.51 -5.78
CA ALA A 49 12.41 -0.16 -5.25
C ALA A 49 12.82 -0.22 -3.78
N GLY A 50 13.23 0.93 -3.23
CA GLY A 50 13.39 1.14 -1.80
C GLY A 50 12.33 2.09 -1.24
N TRP A 51 12.25 2.15 0.09
CA TRP A 51 11.32 3.05 0.78
C TRP A 51 12.05 4.07 1.66
N ASP A 52 11.85 5.36 1.38
CA ASP A 52 12.34 6.44 2.21
C ASP A 52 11.39 6.65 3.40
N LYS A 53 11.71 6.08 4.55
CA LYS A 53 10.92 6.23 5.80
C LYS A 53 10.85 7.66 6.33
N ARG A 54 11.81 8.53 5.97
CA ARG A 54 11.83 9.93 6.43
C ARG A 54 10.84 10.76 5.63
N ASN A 55 10.85 10.59 4.30
CA ASN A 55 10.01 11.36 3.38
C ASN A 55 8.74 10.62 2.93
N MET A 56 8.55 9.37 3.39
CA MET A 56 7.40 8.51 3.10
C MET A 56 7.12 8.37 1.62
N ARG A 57 8.13 7.96 0.85
CA ARG A 57 8.03 7.83 -0.61
C ARG A 57 8.96 6.77 -1.18
N LEU A 58 8.65 6.32 -2.39
CA LEU A 58 9.51 5.44 -3.18
C LEU A 58 10.84 6.12 -3.55
N ILE A 59 11.89 5.33 -3.47
CA ILE A 59 13.25 5.67 -3.91
C ILE A 59 13.84 4.47 -4.67
N GLU A 60 14.97 4.70 -5.33
CA GLU A 60 15.72 3.61 -5.95
C GLU A 60 16.16 2.59 -4.90
N SER A 61 16.19 1.31 -5.29
CA SER A 61 16.65 0.25 -4.40
C SER A 61 18.14 0.41 -4.08
N LYS A 62 18.52 0.00 -2.87
CA LYS A 62 19.93 -0.04 -2.47
C LYS A 62 20.64 -1.20 -3.17
N PRO A 63 21.93 -1.06 -3.51
CA PRO A 63 22.69 -2.16 -4.11
C PRO A 63 22.59 -3.43 -3.27
N LYS A 64 22.30 -4.56 -3.94
CA LYS A 64 22.17 -5.90 -3.34
C LYS A 64 20.99 -6.08 -2.36
N VAL A 65 20.04 -5.14 -2.31
CA VAL A 65 18.78 -5.29 -1.58
C VAL A 65 17.68 -5.63 -2.57
N LEU A 66 17.25 -6.90 -2.57
CA LEU A 66 16.18 -7.38 -3.46
C LEU A 66 14.79 -7.00 -2.95
N PHE A 67 14.61 -7.08 -1.63
CA PHE A 67 13.35 -6.85 -0.96
C PHE A 67 13.56 -5.93 0.24
N GLU A 68 12.66 -4.98 0.44
CA GLU A 68 12.65 -4.11 1.62
C GLU A 68 11.32 -4.28 2.39
N LEU A 69 11.39 -4.51 3.70
CA LEU A 69 10.19 -4.62 4.53
C LEU A 69 9.52 -3.25 4.66
N MET A 70 8.25 -3.17 4.26
CA MET A 70 7.48 -1.93 4.35
C MET A 70 7.02 -1.65 5.78
N PRO A 71 6.91 -0.36 6.16
CA PRO A 71 6.15 0.04 7.34
C PRO A 71 4.70 -0.44 7.27
N VAL A 72 4.02 -0.38 8.42
CA VAL A 72 2.59 -0.69 8.50
C VAL A 72 1.81 0.24 7.56
N ILE A 73 0.94 -0.34 6.74
CA ILE A 73 0.03 0.38 5.85
C ILE A 73 -1.36 0.35 6.48
N ARG A 74 -1.93 1.51 6.74
CA ARG A 74 -3.34 1.64 7.11
C ARG A 74 -4.17 1.64 5.85
N ILE A 75 -5.08 0.68 5.72
CA ILE A 75 -6.11 0.71 4.68
C ILE A 75 -7.38 1.18 5.35
N TYR A 76 -8.14 2.07 4.72
CA TYR A 76 -9.42 2.59 5.21
C TYR A 76 -10.33 2.91 4.02
N ALA A 77 -11.53 3.42 4.27
CA ALA A 77 -12.44 3.80 3.20
C ALA A 77 -12.90 5.25 3.34
N GLU A 78 -12.99 5.96 2.23
CA GLU A 78 -13.48 7.33 2.15
C GLU A 78 -14.51 7.48 1.02
N ASN A 79 -15.31 8.54 1.08
CA ASN A 79 -16.32 8.90 0.07
C ASN A 79 -15.76 9.90 -0.97
N ASN A 80 -14.44 10.00 -1.09
CA ASN A 80 -13.77 10.93 -2.00
C ASN A 80 -12.87 10.17 -2.98
N SER A 81 -12.91 10.57 -4.24
CA SER A 81 -12.32 9.85 -5.37
C SER A 81 -11.13 10.57 -6.03
N VAL A 82 -10.64 11.67 -5.43
CA VAL A 82 -9.52 12.42 -6.00
C VAL A 82 -8.22 11.63 -5.86
N ARG A 83 -7.74 11.09 -6.99
CA ARG A 83 -6.40 10.50 -7.10
C ARG A 83 -5.35 11.58 -7.31
N ASP A 84 -4.38 11.68 -6.41
CA ASP A 84 -3.22 12.54 -6.58
C ASP A 84 -2.22 11.88 -7.55
N PRO A 85 -1.80 12.56 -8.63
CA PRO A 85 -0.90 12.01 -9.65
C PRO A 85 0.50 11.68 -9.11
N ARG A 86 0.84 12.11 -7.90
CA ARG A 86 2.11 11.79 -7.21
C ARG A 86 2.08 10.43 -6.50
N PHE A 87 1.04 9.63 -6.74
CA PHE A 87 0.98 8.25 -6.28
C PHE A 87 1.21 7.28 -7.44
N TYR A 88 2.01 6.26 -7.15
CA TYR A 88 2.13 5.07 -7.95
C TYR A 88 1.19 4.00 -7.39
N SER A 89 0.25 3.53 -8.22
CA SER A 89 -0.64 2.41 -7.89
C SER A 89 0.16 1.11 -7.91
N CYS A 90 0.72 0.74 -6.76
CA CYS A 90 1.61 -0.40 -6.59
C CYS A 90 0.79 -1.70 -6.41
N PRO A 91 0.99 -2.71 -7.27
CA PRO A 91 0.30 -3.98 -7.15
C PRO A 91 0.85 -4.81 -5.97
N ILE A 92 -0.05 -5.54 -5.31
CA ILE A 92 0.25 -6.47 -4.23
C ILE A 92 0.06 -7.89 -4.77
N TYR A 93 1.08 -8.73 -4.65
CA TYR A 93 1.03 -10.15 -4.99
C TYR A 93 1.28 -11.02 -3.76
N LYS A 94 0.72 -12.23 -3.79
CA LYS A 94 0.93 -13.25 -2.77
C LYS A 94 2.38 -13.74 -2.72
N LYS A 95 3.02 -13.86 -3.88
CA LYS A 95 4.36 -14.41 -4.10
C LYS A 95 5.11 -13.64 -5.20
N PRO A 96 6.45 -13.79 -5.31
CA PRO A 96 7.23 -13.14 -6.37
C PRO A 96 6.83 -13.58 -7.79
N VAL A 97 6.16 -14.73 -7.94
CA VAL A 97 5.60 -15.18 -9.23
C VAL A 97 4.35 -14.37 -9.54
N ARG A 98 4.51 -13.29 -10.30
CA ARG A 98 3.45 -12.31 -10.60
C ARG A 98 2.56 -12.78 -11.73
N THR A 99 1.49 -13.48 -11.36
CA THR A 99 0.39 -13.88 -12.25
C THR A 99 -0.93 -13.39 -11.67
N ASP A 100 -2.00 -13.38 -12.47
CA ASP A 100 -3.33 -12.98 -12.02
C ASP A 100 -3.83 -13.82 -10.83
N LEU A 101 -3.42 -15.09 -10.75
CA LEU A 101 -3.74 -15.99 -9.64
C LEU A 101 -3.10 -15.57 -8.31
N ASN A 102 -2.01 -14.81 -8.37
CA ASN A 102 -1.30 -14.32 -7.20
C ASN A 102 -1.57 -12.83 -6.93
N TYR A 103 -2.28 -12.13 -7.80
CA TYR A 103 -2.66 -10.73 -7.58
C TYR A 103 -3.70 -10.62 -6.47
N ILE A 104 -3.53 -9.63 -5.59
CA ILE A 104 -4.41 -9.41 -4.44
C ILE A 104 -5.16 -8.09 -4.58
N ALA A 105 -4.42 -6.99 -4.69
CA ALA A 105 -4.96 -5.63 -4.74
C ALA A 105 -3.87 -4.66 -5.21
N ALA A 106 -4.19 -3.37 -5.25
CA ALA A 106 -3.20 -2.30 -5.43
C ALA A 106 -3.36 -1.26 -4.31
N VAL A 107 -2.24 -0.63 -3.94
CA VAL A 107 -2.18 0.48 -2.98
C VAL A 107 -1.37 1.63 -3.55
N ASP A 108 -1.73 2.84 -3.17
CA ASP A 108 -1.10 4.06 -3.65
C ASP A 108 0.15 4.36 -2.82
N LEU A 109 1.32 4.33 -3.47
CA LEU A 109 2.62 4.65 -2.87
C LEU A 109 3.12 6.01 -3.38
N ARG A 110 3.43 6.91 -2.46
CA ARG A 110 3.91 8.25 -2.81
C ARG A 110 5.24 8.17 -3.55
N THR A 111 5.41 8.99 -4.58
CA THR A 111 6.60 9.04 -5.42
C THR A 111 7.02 10.47 -5.75
N ALA A 112 8.31 10.67 -5.99
CA ALA A 112 8.86 11.88 -6.62
C ALA A 112 9.03 11.74 -8.15
N GLN A 113 9.18 10.52 -8.64
CA GLN A 113 9.21 10.19 -10.07
C GLN A 113 7.79 10.04 -10.62
N ALA A 114 7.64 10.15 -11.93
CA ALA A 114 6.39 9.79 -12.60
C ALA A 114 6.04 8.32 -12.34
N PRO A 115 4.75 7.95 -12.15
CA PRO A 115 4.36 6.57 -11.87
C PRO A 115 4.89 5.53 -12.87
N GLU A 116 5.03 5.91 -14.13
CA GLU A 116 5.54 5.06 -15.23
C GLU A 116 6.96 4.56 -14.97
N HIS A 117 7.78 5.34 -14.25
CA HIS A 117 9.13 4.93 -13.82
C HIS A 117 9.08 3.63 -13.01
N TRP A 118 8.12 3.53 -12.09
CA TRP A 118 7.96 2.36 -11.21
C TRP A 118 7.25 1.21 -11.90
N VAL A 119 6.37 1.50 -12.86
CA VAL A 119 5.80 0.48 -13.75
C VAL A 119 6.92 -0.23 -14.53
N LEU A 120 7.82 0.52 -15.17
CA LEU A 120 8.91 -0.02 -15.97
C LEU A 120 9.94 -0.79 -15.13
N ARG A 121 10.14 -0.39 -13.87
CA ARG A 121 10.99 -1.11 -12.91
C ARG A 121 10.32 -2.36 -12.33
N GLY A 122 9.04 -2.59 -12.64
CA GLY A 122 8.29 -3.68 -12.06
C GLY A 122 8.25 -3.59 -10.54
N VAL A 123 7.96 -2.42 -9.97
CA VAL A 123 7.80 -2.31 -8.52
C VAL A 123 6.53 -3.05 -8.09
N ALA A 124 6.61 -3.82 -7.00
CA ALA A 124 5.44 -4.45 -6.41
C ALA A 124 5.62 -4.66 -4.91
N LEU A 125 4.50 -4.89 -4.23
CA LEU A 125 4.47 -5.40 -2.86
C LEU A 125 4.20 -6.90 -2.87
N LEU A 126 4.87 -7.63 -1.99
CA LEU A 126 4.76 -9.07 -1.85
C LEU A 126 4.35 -9.44 -0.43
N CYS A 127 3.39 -10.35 -0.28
CA CYS A 127 3.02 -10.90 1.02
C CYS A 127 4.05 -11.90 1.55
N ASP A 128 4.76 -12.57 0.65
CA ASP A 128 5.82 -13.52 0.95
C ASP A 128 6.91 -13.41 -0.11
N VAL A 129 8.17 -13.49 0.33
CA VAL A 129 9.37 -13.47 -0.51
C VAL A 129 10.03 -14.85 -0.62
N LYS A 130 9.38 -15.88 -0.06
CA LYS A 130 9.78 -17.29 -0.14
C LYS A 130 9.08 -18.07 -1.26
#